data_AF-A0A368EQ97-F1
#
_entry.id   AF-A0A368EQ97-F1
#
_cell.length_a   1.000
_cell.length_b   1.000
_cell.length_c   1.000
_cell.angle_alpha   90.00
_cell.angle_beta   90.00
_cell.angle_gamma   90.00
#
_symmetry.space_group_name_H-M   'P 1'
#
loop_
_entity.id
_entity.type
_entity.pdbx_description
1 polymer ?
#
loop_
_entity_poly.entity_id
_entity_poly.type
_entity_poly.pdbx_seq_one_letter_code
_entity_poly.pdbx_strand_id
1 'polypeptide(L)'
;MEDKKPKDPTQPVTVPPATPSSAPTSPPASAEPAEFASKHVRSNIAPIFFIIQSEQLILQRTDQKAFTLMSLLGVFMVFFIVHFPKVIAADNFNYLSGLMVFLYFISATLGLINLMMVIVPRVRNDLGHEDLPEVNATFFGGITQFGNVLDYAKYLADTTDDNENTFKMFAAQLYALGHINSYKNLHMRRAIIFFGIAILSELIIIMLMTWGLTWSALFR
;
A
#
# COMPACT_ATOMS: atom_id res chain seq x y z
N MET A 1 45.24 92.89 36.29
CA MET A 1 45.54 92.48 34.92
C MET A 1 45.10 91.03 34.83
N GLU A 2 43.84 90.81 34.42
CA GLU A 2 43.48 90.39 33.04
C GLU A 2 43.68 88.86 32.88
N ASP A 3 42.81 88.03 32.31
CA ASP A 3 41.44 88.14 31.79
C ASP A 3 40.95 86.71 31.42
N LYS A 4 39.62 86.51 31.41
CA LYS A 4 38.79 85.59 30.58
C LYS A 4 38.98 84.04 30.43
N LYS A 5 37.90 83.34 30.86
CA LYS A 5 37.08 82.20 30.32
C LYS A 5 37.11 81.97 28.76
N PRO A 6 36.42 80.96 28.13
CA PRO A 6 35.97 79.56 28.43
C PRO A 6 36.31 78.53 27.29
N LYS A 7 35.88 77.23 27.37
CA LYS A 7 34.92 76.52 26.44
C LYS A 7 35.08 74.97 26.39
N ASP A 8 33.93 74.32 26.12
CA ASP A 8 33.46 72.91 26.06
C ASP A 8 34.38 71.70 25.75
N PRO A 9 33.95 70.47 26.14
CA PRO A 9 34.60 69.20 25.86
C PRO A 9 34.05 68.49 24.60
N THR A 10 34.89 67.76 23.85
CA THR A 10 34.42 66.84 22.79
C THR A 10 35.36 65.64 22.61
N GLN A 11 34.85 64.45 22.99
CA GLN A 11 35.08 63.06 22.51
C GLN A 11 36.49 62.43 22.60
N PRO A 12 36.57 61.09 22.81
CA PRO A 12 36.64 60.16 21.67
C PRO A 12 35.96 58.77 21.84
N VAL A 13 35.84 58.08 20.70
CA VAL A 13 35.24 56.77 20.36
C VAL A 13 36.11 55.57 20.78
N THR A 14 35.54 54.42 21.22
CA THR A 14 35.80 52.99 20.80
C THR A 14 35.30 51.92 21.81
N VAL A 15 35.03 50.69 21.32
CA VAL A 15 34.28 49.54 21.92
C VAL A 15 35.20 48.53 22.69
N PRO A 16 34.74 47.35 23.23
CA PRO A 16 34.71 46.94 24.66
C PRO A 16 35.76 45.80 24.99
N PRO A 17 35.78 45.07 26.15
CA PRO A 17 34.78 44.05 26.52
C PRO A 17 34.62 43.72 28.04
N ALA A 18 33.71 42.77 28.31
CA ALA A 18 33.61 41.84 29.45
C ALA A 18 32.68 42.19 30.65
N THR A 19 31.54 41.49 30.66
CA THR A 19 30.53 41.25 31.72
C THR A 19 31.12 40.58 32.98
N PRO A 20 30.47 40.60 34.18
CA PRO A 20 29.20 39.88 34.42
C PRO A 20 28.18 40.43 35.45
N SER A 21 26.89 40.18 35.15
CA SER A 21 25.78 39.66 35.99
C SER A 21 25.42 40.27 37.37
N SER A 22 24.18 40.77 37.55
CA SER A 22 23.08 40.05 38.26
C SER A 22 21.81 40.89 38.57
N ALA A 23 20.66 40.44 38.01
CA ALA A 23 19.24 40.45 38.48
C ALA A 23 18.44 41.79 38.66
N PRO A 24 17.07 41.76 38.71
CA PRO A 24 16.07 40.96 37.95
C PRO A 24 14.83 41.79 37.49
N THR A 25 14.15 41.45 36.39
CA THR A 25 12.67 41.63 36.26
C THR A 25 12.10 40.80 35.11
N SER A 26 11.20 39.86 35.43
CA SER A 26 10.43 39.05 34.48
C SER A 26 9.22 39.84 33.94
N PRO A 27 8.84 39.74 32.66
CA PRO A 27 7.50 40.05 32.19
C PRO A 27 6.59 38.80 32.19
N PRO A 28 5.27 38.95 32.38
CA PRO A 28 4.34 37.85 32.57
C PRO A 28 4.07 37.11 31.26
N ALA A 29 4.17 35.77 31.30
CA ALA A 29 3.71 34.90 30.23
C ALA A 29 2.18 35.01 30.11
N SER A 30 1.72 35.58 29.01
CA SER A 30 0.32 35.58 28.58
C SER A 30 -0.14 34.14 28.35
N ALA A 31 -1.18 33.74 29.08
CA ALA A 31 -1.93 32.51 28.83
C ALA A 31 -2.68 32.65 27.50
N GLU A 32 -2.14 32.08 26.42
CA GLU A 32 -2.90 31.83 25.19
C GLU A 32 -3.72 30.55 25.36
N PRO A 33 -5.01 30.54 24.96
CA PRO A 33 -5.91 29.41 25.17
C PRO A 33 -5.54 28.23 24.27
N ALA A 34 -5.87 27.02 24.74
CA ALA A 34 -5.62 25.70 24.16
C ALA A 34 -6.23 25.44 22.76
N GLU A 35 -6.50 26.46 21.96
CA GLU A 35 -7.09 26.36 20.61
C GLU A 35 -6.04 26.00 19.54
N PHE A 36 -4.76 26.31 19.77
CA PHE A 36 -3.68 26.09 18.81
C PHE A 36 -2.95 24.73 18.94
N ALA A 37 -3.14 23.98 20.02
CA ALA A 37 -2.59 22.63 20.15
C ALA A 37 -3.24 21.64 19.16
N SER A 38 -4.50 21.88 18.80
CA SER A 38 -5.26 21.03 17.87
C SER A 38 -4.80 21.11 16.41
N LYS A 39 -4.16 22.22 16.01
CA LYS A 39 -3.85 22.51 14.61
C LYS A 39 -2.62 21.77 14.12
N HIS A 40 -1.59 21.61 14.96
CA HIS A 40 -0.40 20.82 14.62
C HIS A 40 -0.68 19.32 14.62
N VAL A 41 -1.54 18.86 15.53
CA VAL A 41 -2.01 17.47 15.61
C VAL A 41 -2.87 17.11 14.40
N ARG A 42 -3.89 17.92 14.08
CA ARG A 42 -4.68 17.75 12.86
C ARG A 42 -3.82 17.83 11.60
N SER A 43 -2.81 18.70 11.58
CA SER A 43 -1.90 18.85 10.45
C SER A 43 -0.98 17.64 10.24
N ASN A 44 -0.58 16.91 11.29
CA ASN A 44 0.29 15.74 11.15
C ASN A 44 -0.49 14.46 10.84
N ILE A 45 -1.73 14.34 11.33
CA ILE A 45 -2.54 13.14 11.12
C ILE A 45 -3.31 13.19 9.78
N ALA A 46 -3.74 14.37 9.32
CA ALA A 46 -4.47 14.49 8.06
C ALA A 46 -3.72 13.95 6.82
N PRO A 47 -2.41 14.18 6.65
CA PRO A 47 -1.63 13.54 5.59
C PRO A 47 -1.61 12.02 5.69
N ILE A 48 -1.51 11.46 6.91
CA ILE A 48 -1.47 10.01 7.13
C ILE A 48 -2.83 9.39 6.78
N PHE A 49 -3.93 10.02 7.20
CA PHE A 49 -5.27 9.60 6.81
C PHE A 49 -5.46 9.59 5.29
N PHE A 50 -4.98 10.62 4.60
CA PHE A 50 -5.03 10.68 3.15
C PHE A 50 -4.26 9.52 2.51
N ILE A 51 -3.06 9.22 3.01
CA ILE A 51 -2.25 8.10 2.53
C ILE A 51 -2.99 6.77 2.78
N ILE A 52 -3.51 6.53 3.99
CA ILE A 52 -4.28 5.31 4.32
C ILE A 52 -5.48 5.15 3.38
N GLN A 53 -6.24 6.22 3.14
CA GLN A 53 -7.37 6.19 2.20
C GLN A 53 -6.91 5.87 0.78
N SER A 54 -5.81 6.50 0.33
CA SER A 54 -5.27 6.24 -1.00
C SER A 54 -4.80 4.79 -1.16
N GLU A 55 -4.15 4.21 -0.15
CA GLU A 55 -3.71 2.82 -0.14
C GLU A 55 -4.90 1.85 -0.14
N GLN A 56 -5.96 2.13 0.63
CA GLN A 56 -7.18 1.32 0.58
C GLN A 56 -7.85 1.35 -0.79
N LEU A 57 -7.90 2.52 -1.45
CA LEU A 57 -8.40 2.64 -2.82
C LEU A 57 -7.54 1.85 -3.82
N ILE A 58 -6.21 1.84 -3.66
CA ILE A 58 -5.30 1.06 -4.51
C ILE A 58 -5.55 -0.44 -4.32
N LEU A 59 -5.74 -0.89 -3.08
CA LEU A 59 -6.06 -2.29 -2.78
C LEU A 59 -7.38 -2.73 -3.41
N GLN A 60 -8.44 -1.92 -3.28
CA GLN A 60 -9.74 -2.20 -3.90
C GLN A 60 -9.64 -2.26 -5.44
N ARG A 61 -8.90 -1.34 -6.07
CA ARG A 61 -8.66 -1.39 -7.52
C ARG A 61 -7.88 -2.62 -7.93
N THR A 62 -6.95 -3.07 -7.09
CA THR A 62 -6.18 -4.30 -7.34
C THR A 62 -7.07 -5.54 -7.26
N ASP A 63 -8.03 -5.57 -6.33
CA ASP A 63 -9.04 -6.63 -6.24
C ASP A 63 -9.94 -6.66 -7.48
N GLN A 64 -10.39 -5.49 -7.94
CA GLN A 64 -11.17 -5.39 -9.16
C GLN A 64 -10.39 -5.87 -10.40
N LYS A 65 -9.10 -5.54 -10.50
CA LYS A 65 -8.22 -6.06 -11.55
C LYS A 65 -8.10 -7.59 -11.48
N ALA A 66 -7.94 -8.14 -10.28
CA ALA A 66 -7.85 -9.60 -10.09
C ALA A 66 -9.16 -10.30 -10.49
N PHE A 67 -10.32 -9.78 -10.10
CA PHE A 67 -11.62 -10.32 -10.51
C PHE A 67 -11.80 -10.28 -12.03
N THR A 68 -11.40 -9.18 -12.66
CA THR A 68 -11.48 -9.04 -14.12
C THR A 68 -10.60 -10.08 -14.82
N LEU A 69 -9.35 -10.25 -14.38
CA LEU A 69 -8.45 -11.28 -14.94
C LEU A 69 -8.95 -12.69 -14.69
N MET A 70 -9.50 -12.99 -13.51
CA MET A 70 -10.09 -14.30 -13.20
C MET A 70 -11.27 -14.61 -14.13
N SER A 71 -12.15 -13.64 -14.35
CA SER A 71 -13.28 -13.80 -15.27
C SER A 71 -12.80 -14.07 -16.70
N LEU A 72 -11.79 -13.33 -17.16
CA LEU A 72 -11.25 -13.50 -18.52
C LEU A 72 -10.59 -14.87 -18.67
N LEU A 73 -9.82 -15.32 -17.67
CA LEU A 73 -9.22 -16.65 -17.62
C LEU A 73 -10.30 -17.75 -17.68
N GLY A 74 -11.44 -17.56 -17.01
CA GLY A 74 -12.59 -18.48 -17.09
C GLY A 74 -13.17 -18.62 -18.50
N VAL A 75 -13.28 -17.53 -19.26
CA VAL A 75 -13.75 -17.56 -20.65
C VAL A 75 -12.79 -18.36 -21.54
N PHE A 76 -11.49 -18.15 -21.39
CA PHE A 76 -10.46 -18.92 -22.08
C PHE A 76 -10.48 -20.41 -21.66
N MET A 77 -10.73 -20.72 -20.39
CA MET A 77 -10.91 -22.13 -19.97
C MET A 77 -12.08 -22.83 -20.66
N VAL A 78 -13.21 -22.16 -20.80
CA VAL A 78 -14.35 -22.72 -21.54
C VAL A 78 -14.01 -22.90 -23.01
N PHE A 79 -13.32 -21.92 -23.60
CA PHE A 79 -12.84 -22.01 -25.00
C PHE A 79 -11.95 -23.24 -25.18
N PHE A 80 -10.98 -23.44 -24.30
CA PHE A 80 -10.08 -24.59 -24.33
C PHE A 80 -10.84 -25.92 -24.28
N ILE A 81 -11.80 -26.09 -23.36
CA ILE A 81 -12.57 -27.34 -23.22
C ILE A 81 -13.34 -27.68 -24.50
N VAL A 82 -13.86 -26.68 -25.22
CA VAL A 82 -14.59 -26.89 -26.49
C VAL A 82 -13.64 -27.32 -27.62
N HIS A 83 -12.40 -26.83 -27.63
CA HIS A 83 -11.42 -27.12 -28.69
C HIS A 83 -10.59 -28.37 -28.39
N PHE A 84 -10.42 -28.72 -27.12
CA PHE A 84 -9.57 -29.82 -26.67
C PHE A 84 -9.87 -31.18 -27.33
N PRO A 85 -11.14 -31.63 -27.46
CA PRO A 85 -11.44 -32.89 -28.16
C PRO A 85 -10.99 -32.86 -29.63
N LYS A 86 -11.08 -31.70 -30.29
CA LYS A 86 -10.67 -31.55 -31.69
C LYS A 86 -9.15 -31.58 -31.85
N VAL A 87 -8.40 -31.10 -30.84
CA VAL A 87 -6.94 -31.17 -30.81
C VAL A 87 -6.47 -32.63 -30.70
N ILE A 88 -7.12 -33.44 -29.87
CA ILE A 88 -6.78 -34.87 -29.70
C ILE A 88 -7.22 -35.70 -30.90
N ALA A 89 -8.38 -35.41 -31.48
CA ALA A 89 -8.92 -36.12 -32.63
C ALA A 89 -8.21 -35.78 -33.95
N ALA A 90 -7.30 -34.80 -33.97
CA ALA A 90 -6.54 -34.47 -35.16
C ALA A 90 -5.51 -35.58 -35.45
N ASP A 91 -5.57 -36.17 -36.65
CA ASP A 91 -4.64 -37.21 -37.11
C ASP A 91 -3.15 -36.78 -37.05
N ASN A 92 -2.89 -35.47 -36.97
CA ASN A 92 -1.55 -34.88 -36.85
C ASN A 92 -1.22 -34.42 -35.41
N PHE A 93 -1.74 -35.10 -34.38
CA PHE A 93 -1.41 -34.76 -32.99
C PHE A 93 0.10 -34.91 -32.75
N ASN A 94 0.78 -33.77 -32.68
CA ASN A 94 2.23 -33.69 -32.53
C ASN A 94 2.63 -33.54 -31.05
N TYR A 95 3.84 -33.97 -30.69
CA TYR A 95 4.40 -33.81 -29.35
C TYR A 95 4.35 -32.35 -28.85
N LEU A 96 4.55 -31.39 -29.77
CA LEU A 96 4.45 -29.96 -29.49
C LEU A 96 3.05 -29.54 -28.99
N SER A 97 1.98 -30.11 -29.57
CA SER A 97 0.59 -29.80 -29.16
C SER A 97 0.33 -30.31 -27.73
N GLY A 98 0.77 -31.54 -27.44
CA GLY A 98 0.70 -32.12 -26.10
C GLY A 98 1.49 -31.30 -25.06
N LEU A 99 2.69 -30.84 -25.41
CA LEU A 99 3.51 -29.98 -24.55
C LEU A 99 2.79 -28.65 -24.26
N MET A 100 2.19 -28.02 -25.26
CA MET A 100 1.47 -26.76 -25.08
C MET A 100 0.22 -26.93 -24.20
N VAL A 101 -0.51 -28.05 -24.34
CA VAL A 101 -1.64 -28.38 -23.45
C VAL A 101 -1.19 -28.49 -21.99
N PHE A 102 -0.06 -29.15 -21.74
CA PHE A 102 0.48 -29.28 -20.39
C PHE A 102 0.91 -27.93 -19.81
N LEU A 103 1.59 -27.12 -20.64
CA LEU A 103 2.04 -25.78 -20.29
C LEU A 103 0.85 -24.85 -19.99
N TYR A 104 -0.21 -24.93 -20.79
CA TYR A 104 -1.48 -24.24 -20.56
C TYR A 104 -2.06 -24.59 -19.18
N PHE A 105 -2.18 -25.88 -18.87
CA PHE A 105 -2.83 -26.33 -17.64
C PHE A 105 -2.08 -25.88 -16.38
N ILE A 106 -0.74 -26.01 -16.40
CA ILE A 106 0.11 -25.52 -15.30
C ILE A 106 -0.01 -24.01 -15.15
N SER A 107 0.12 -23.27 -16.25
CA SER A 107 0.10 -21.81 -16.22
C SER A 107 -1.26 -21.28 -15.79
N ALA A 108 -2.36 -21.85 -16.28
CA ALA A 108 -3.71 -21.47 -15.90
C ALA A 108 -3.98 -21.75 -14.41
N THR A 109 -3.53 -22.90 -13.90
CA THR A 109 -3.66 -23.25 -12.48
C THR A 109 -2.85 -22.32 -11.58
N LEU A 110 -1.57 -22.09 -11.91
CA LEU A 110 -0.72 -21.14 -11.19
C LEU A 110 -1.26 -19.71 -11.28
N GLY A 111 -1.84 -19.33 -12.42
CA GLY A 111 -2.54 -18.06 -12.61
C GLY A 111 -3.71 -17.91 -11.64
N LEU A 112 -4.60 -18.91 -11.57
CA LEU A 112 -5.73 -18.91 -10.64
C LEU A 112 -5.30 -18.86 -9.17
N ILE A 113 -4.28 -19.64 -8.78
CA ILE A 113 -3.75 -19.61 -7.41
C ILE A 113 -3.23 -18.21 -7.06
N ASN A 114 -2.44 -17.60 -7.95
CA ASN A 114 -1.92 -16.26 -7.70
C ASN A 114 -3.04 -15.20 -7.66
N LEU A 115 -4.07 -15.30 -8.52
CA LEU A 115 -5.24 -14.41 -8.48
C LEU A 115 -6.00 -14.55 -7.15
N MET A 116 -6.17 -15.76 -6.65
CA MET A 116 -6.83 -16.00 -5.37
C MET A 116 -6.06 -15.35 -4.21
N MET A 117 -4.72 -15.42 -4.22
CA MET A 117 -3.86 -14.75 -3.23
C MET A 117 -3.93 -13.21 -3.28
N VAL A 118 -4.32 -12.62 -4.41
CA VAL A 118 -4.56 -11.17 -4.51
C VAL A 118 -5.87 -10.79 -3.82
N ILE A 119 -6.93 -11.58 -4.03
CA ILE A 119 -8.27 -11.29 -3.51
C ILE A 119 -8.33 -11.47 -1.98
N VAL A 120 -7.80 -12.59 -1.49
CA VAL A 120 -7.78 -12.91 -0.05
C VAL A 120 -6.33 -12.87 0.44
N PRO A 121 -5.79 -11.67 0.73
CA PRO A 121 -4.44 -11.57 1.25
C PRO A 121 -4.41 -12.18 2.65
N ARG A 122 -3.54 -13.16 2.86
CA ARG A 122 -3.32 -13.73 4.20
C ARG A 122 -2.31 -12.86 4.94
N VAL A 123 -2.80 -11.96 5.79
CA VAL A 123 -1.93 -11.18 6.67
C VAL A 123 -1.46 -12.07 7.81
N ARG A 124 -0.14 -12.20 7.96
CA ARG A 124 0.47 -12.98 9.04
C ARG A 124 0.63 -12.03 10.24
N ASN A 125 0.27 -12.47 11.44
CA ASN A 125 0.14 -11.62 12.63
C ASN A 125 1.50 -11.30 13.32
N ASP A 126 2.61 -11.60 12.67
CA ASP A 126 3.98 -11.45 13.16
C ASP A 126 4.58 -10.05 12.92
N LEU A 127 3.77 -9.05 12.56
CA LEU A 127 4.18 -7.64 12.51
C LEU A 127 4.13 -6.95 13.89
N GLY A 128 4.18 -7.73 14.98
CA GLY A 128 4.31 -7.22 16.34
C GLY A 128 5.70 -6.64 16.57
N HIS A 129 5.84 -5.33 16.41
CA HIS A 129 6.99 -4.60 16.93
C HIS A 129 6.76 -4.28 18.41
N GLU A 130 7.77 -4.50 19.25
CA GLU A 130 7.72 -4.35 20.72
C GLU A 130 7.31 -2.94 21.19
N ASP A 131 7.30 -1.94 20.29
CA ASP A 131 6.97 -0.54 20.57
C ASP A 131 5.58 -0.08 20.06
N LEU A 132 4.81 -0.97 19.44
CA LEU A 132 3.45 -0.67 18.96
C LEU A 132 2.40 -1.07 20.01
N PRO A 133 1.29 -0.31 20.16
CA PRO A 133 0.21 -0.68 21.07
C PRO A 133 -0.29 -2.09 20.75
N GLU A 134 -0.41 -2.92 21.78
CA GLU A 134 -0.68 -4.37 21.73
C GLU A 134 -1.98 -4.72 20.97
N VAL A 135 -2.91 -3.76 20.90
CA VAL A 135 -4.17 -3.85 20.15
C VAL A 135 -4.21 -2.78 19.09
N ASN A 136 -3.97 -3.16 17.83
CA ASN A 136 -4.18 -2.27 16.70
C ASN A 136 -5.68 -2.21 16.36
N ALA A 137 -6.44 -1.44 17.14
CA ALA A 137 -7.90 -1.42 17.13
C ALA A 137 -8.54 -1.03 15.78
N THR A 138 -7.78 -0.37 14.91
CA THR A 138 -8.21 0.05 13.55
C THR A 138 -7.67 -0.85 12.43
N PHE A 139 -6.88 -1.87 12.76
CA PHE A 139 -6.42 -2.88 11.80
C PHE A 139 -7.53 -3.86 11.44
N PHE A 140 -7.38 -4.60 10.33
CA PHE A 140 -8.36 -5.59 9.86
C PHE A 140 -8.73 -6.57 10.99
N GLY A 141 -9.98 -6.55 11.43
CA GLY A 141 -10.46 -7.39 12.55
C GLY A 141 -10.10 -6.90 13.96
N GLY A 142 -9.41 -5.77 14.12
CA GLY A 142 -9.04 -5.20 15.42
C GLY A 142 -10.25 -4.77 16.25
N ILE A 143 -11.29 -4.21 15.62
CA ILE A 143 -12.54 -3.81 16.29
C ILE A 143 -13.25 -5.03 16.91
N THR A 144 -13.15 -6.21 16.27
CA THR A 144 -13.78 -7.45 16.78
C THR A 144 -13.03 -8.10 17.94
N GLN A 145 -11.85 -7.59 18.32
CA GLN A 145 -11.11 -8.05 19.50
C GLN A 145 -11.71 -7.49 20.81
N PHE A 146 -12.54 -6.46 20.73
CA PHE A 146 -13.24 -5.89 21.87
C PHE A 146 -14.57 -6.63 22.10
N GLY A 147 -14.81 -7.08 23.33
CA GLY A 147 -16.04 -7.79 23.70
C GLY A 147 -17.28 -6.89 23.75
N ASN A 148 -17.11 -5.58 23.84
CA ASN A 148 -18.20 -4.60 23.92
C ASN A 148 -17.85 -3.30 23.18
N VAL A 149 -18.87 -2.67 22.58
CA VAL A 149 -18.77 -1.37 21.90
C VAL A 149 -18.32 -0.26 22.86
N LEU A 150 -18.75 -0.31 24.13
CA LEU A 150 -18.31 0.64 25.15
C LEU A 150 -16.80 0.56 25.44
N ASP A 151 -16.24 -0.66 25.49
CA ASP A 151 -14.81 -0.86 25.73
C ASP A 151 -13.98 -0.35 24.55
N TYR A 152 -14.45 -0.58 23.33
CA TYR A 152 -13.84 -0.01 22.13
C TYR A 152 -13.90 1.53 22.13
N ALA A 153 -15.05 2.12 22.45
CA ALA A 153 -15.21 3.57 22.48
C ALA A 153 -14.34 4.23 23.55
N LYS A 154 -14.23 3.60 24.73
CA LYS A 154 -13.36 4.07 25.82
C LYS A 154 -11.88 3.97 25.45
N TYR A 155 -11.46 2.85 24.86
CA TYR A 155 -10.10 2.67 24.35
C TYR A 155 -9.75 3.69 23.27
N LEU A 156 -10.67 3.95 22.35
CA LEU A 156 -10.47 4.93 21.28
C LEU A 156 -10.38 6.35 21.84
N ALA A 157 -11.23 6.71 22.81
CA ALA A 157 -11.17 8.01 23.47
C ALA A 157 -9.83 8.22 24.19
N ASP A 158 -9.37 7.24 24.96
CA ASP A 158 -8.10 7.27 25.70
C ASP A 158 -6.88 7.33 24.75
N THR A 159 -6.91 6.54 23.67
CA THR A 159 -5.84 6.53 22.66
C THR A 159 -5.80 7.81 21.83
N THR A 160 -6.96 8.45 21.60
CA THR A 160 -7.07 9.68 20.79
C THR A 160 -6.74 10.95 21.59
N ASP A 161 -6.78 10.87 22.93
CA ASP A 161 -6.42 11.99 23.81
C ASP A 161 -4.91 12.27 23.78
N ASP A 162 -4.09 11.23 23.54
CA ASP A 162 -2.66 11.33 23.32
C ASP A 162 -2.30 11.34 21.82
N ASN A 163 -1.69 12.43 21.36
CA ASN A 163 -1.25 12.62 19.98
C ASN A 163 -0.23 11.57 19.52
N GLU A 164 0.64 11.11 20.42
CA GLU A 164 1.69 10.13 20.11
C GLU A 164 1.08 8.73 19.91
N ASN A 165 0.16 8.32 20.80
CA ASN A 165 -0.54 7.04 20.66
C ASN A 165 -1.47 7.03 19.44
N THR A 166 -2.14 8.16 19.17
CA THR A 166 -2.93 8.35 17.95
C THR A 166 -2.07 8.17 16.70
N PHE A 167 -0.90 8.82 16.67
CA PHE A 167 0.04 8.69 15.56
C PHE A 167 0.52 7.25 15.39
N LYS A 168 0.90 6.56 16.48
CA LYS A 168 1.33 5.15 16.45
C LYS A 168 0.25 4.21 15.90
N MET A 169 -1.02 4.43 16.25
CA MET A 169 -2.14 3.65 15.72
C MET A 169 -2.26 3.80 14.19
N PHE A 170 -2.22 5.03 13.67
CA PHE A 170 -2.28 5.26 12.22
C PHE A 170 -1.03 4.76 11.49
N ALA A 171 0.16 4.93 12.09
CA ALA A 171 1.40 4.41 11.54
C ALA A 171 1.37 2.88 11.42
N ALA A 172 0.88 2.18 12.44
CA ALA A 172 0.73 0.72 12.43
C ALA A 172 -0.25 0.27 11.34
N GLN A 173 -1.40 0.95 11.21
CA GLN A 173 -2.36 0.67 10.14
C GLN A 173 -1.74 0.88 8.75
N LEU A 174 -1.05 2.00 8.53
CA LEU A 174 -0.40 2.31 7.26
C LEU A 174 0.70 1.30 6.92
N TYR A 175 1.52 0.92 7.90
CA TYR A 175 2.59 -0.06 7.73
C TYR A 175 2.07 -1.43 7.29
N ALA A 176 1.00 -1.89 7.94
CA ALA A 176 0.36 -3.15 7.59
C ALA A 176 -0.32 -3.08 6.22
N LEU A 177 -0.95 -1.95 5.89
CA LEU A 177 -1.57 -1.72 4.58
C LEU A 177 -0.54 -1.75 3.45
N GLY A 178 0.62 -1.14 3.65
CA GLY A 178 1.74 -1.17 2.70
C GLY A 178 2.27 -2.58 2.46
N HIS A 179 2.36 -3.42 3.51
CA HIS A 179 2.72 -4.83 3.36
C HIS A 179 1.69 -5.62 2.57
N ILE A 180 0.40 -5.41 2.82
CA ILE A 180 -0.69 -6.04 2.04
C ILE A 180 -0.60 -5.62 0.58
N ASN A 181 -0.39 -4.32 0.30
CA ASN A 181 -0.29 -3.81 -1.05
C ASN A 181 0.90 -4.41 -1.81
N SER A 182 2.07 -4.47 -1.18
CA SER A 182 3.26 -5.13 -1.77
C SER A 182 3.00 -6.61 -2.08
N TYR A 183 2.39 -7.34 -1.14
CA TYR A 183 2.01 -8.74 -1.31
C TYR A 183 1.03 -8.93 -2.49
N LYS A 184 -0.05 -8.15 -2.52
CA LYS A 184 -1.04 -8.19 -3.60
C LYS A 184 -0.39 -7.86 -4.94
N ASN A 185 0.44 -6.82 -5.01
CA ASN A 185 1.08 -6.42 -6.25
C ASN A 185 2.04 -7.50 -6.79
N LEU A 186 2.78 -8.18 -5.91
CA LEU A 186 3.63 -9.31 -6.29
C LEU A 186 2.83 -10.45 -6.92
N HIS A 187 1.74 -10.88 -6.27
CA HIS A 187 0.90 -11.95 -6.77
C HIS A 187 0.12 -11.54 -8.03
N MET A 188 -0.29 -10.27 -8.12
CA MET A 188 -0.93 -9.72 -9.30
C MET A 188 0.01 -9.75 -10.51
N ARG A 189 1.26 -9.35 -10.34
CA ARG A 189 2.27 -9.40 -11.41
C ARG A 189 2.54 -10.84 -11.87
N ARG A 190 2.64 -11.78 -10.93
CA ARG A 190 2.80 -13.21 -11.24
C ARG A 190 1.59 -13.75 -11.98
N ALA A 191 0.38 -13.42 -11.53
CA ALA A 191 -0.85 -13.81 -12.20
C ALA A 191 -0.90 -13.32 -13.64
N ILE A 192 -0.53 -12.07 -13.92
CA ILE A 192 -0.47 -11.51 -15.28
C ILE A 192 0.50 -12.31 -16.17
N ILE A 193 1.68 -12.68 -15.65
CA ILE A 193 2.67 -13.46 -16.41
C ILE A 193 2.11 -14.85 -16.75
N PHE A 194 1.59 -15.58 -15.75
CA PHE A 194 1.00 -16.91 -15.98
C PHE A 194 -0.21 -16.86 -16.90
N PHE A 195 -1.04 -15.82 -16.78
CA PHE A 195 -2.17 -15.58 -17.66
C PHE A 195 -1.74 -15.34 -19.11
N GLY A 196 -0.73 -14.51 -19.33
CA GLY A 196 -0.17 -14.27 -20.66
C GLY A 196 0.39 -15.54 -21.30
N ILE A 197 1.10 -16.36 -20.50
CA ILE A 197 1.61 -17.65 -20.95
C ILE A 197 0.47 -18.61 -21.32
N ALA A 198 -0.59 -18.68 -20.50
CA ALA A 198 -1.76 -19.50 -20.76
C ALA A 198 -2.44 -19.11 -22.09
N ILE A 199 -2.73 -17.82 -22.31
CA ILE A 199 -3.34 -17.36 -23.58
C ILE A 199 -2.44 -17.69 -24.76
N LEU A 200 -1.14 -17.40 -24.68
CA LEU A 200 -0.21 -17.67 -25.77
C LEU A 200 -0.18 -19.16 -26.13
N SER A 201 -0.13 -20.03 -25.13
CA SER A 201 -0.16 -21.48 -25.35
C SER A 201 -1.48 -21.93 -26.00
N GLU A 202 -2.61 -21.36 -25.58
CA GLU A 202 -3.92 -21.68 -26.15
C GLU A 202 -4.03 -21.23 -27.61
N LEU A 203 -3.56 -20.02 -27.94
CA LEU A 203 -3.51 -19.52 -29.31
C LEU A 203 -2.64 -20.40 -30.22
N ILE A 204 -1.50 -20.87 -29.72
CA ILE A 204 -0.62 -21.78 -30.47
C ILE A 204 -1.31 -23.11 -30.73
N ILE A 205 -2.02 -23.68 -29.74
CA ILE A 205 -2.77 -24.93 -29.89
C ILE A 205 -3.82 -24.81 -31.00
N ILE A 206 -4.59 -23.72 -31.01
CA ILE A 206 -5.61 -23.46 -32.04
C ILE A 206 -4.95 -23.29 -33.41
N MET A 207 -3.86 -22.53 -33.49
CA MET A 207 -3.16 -22.29 -34.74
C MET A 207 -2.63 -23.59 -35.35
N LEU A 208 -2.00 -24.45 -34.54
CA LEU A 208 -1.52 -25.75 -34.97
C LEU A 208 -2.66 -26.67 -35.43
N MET A 209 -3.78 -26.68 -34.71
CA MET A 209 -4.95 -27.46 -35.05
C MET A 209 -5.58 -27.00 -36.38
N THR A 210 -5.83 -25.70 -36.51
CA THR A 210 -6.47 -25.11 -37.70
C THR A 210 -5.59 -25.21 -38.93
N TRP A 211 -4.26 -25.12 -38.79
CA TRP A 211 -3.32 -25.35 -39.88
C TRP A 211 -3.36 -26.79 -40.40
N GLY A 212 -3.47 -27.78 -39.50
CA GLY A 212 -3.65 -29.19 -39.90
C GLY A 212 -4.95 -29.42 -40.68
N LEU A 213 -6.03 -28.74 -40.29
CA LEU A 213 -7.32 -28.78 -40.98
C LEU A 213 -7.30 -28.10 -42.36
N THR A 214 -6.70 -26.92 -42.47
CA THR A 214 -6.65 -26.20 -43.75
C THR A 214 -5.70 -26.86 -44.74
N TRP A 215 -4.55 -27.37 -44.28
CA TRP A 215 -3.62 -28.10 -45.14
C TRP A 215 -4.25 -29.36 -45.74
N SER A 216 -4.95 -30.14 -44.91
CA SER A 216 -5.66 -31.32 -45.37
C SER A 216 -6.83 -31.01 -46.30
N ALA A 217 -7.49 -29.86 -46.17
CA ALA A 217 -8.55 -29.43 -47.08
C ALA A 217 -8.06 -28.86 -48.42
N LEU A 218 -6.83 -28.31 -48.46
CA LEU A 218 -6.29 -27.65 -49.66
C LEU A 218 -5.54 -28.61 -50.59
N PHE A 219 -5.01 -29.71 -50.05
CA PHE A 219 -4.21 -30.70 -50.79
C PHE A 219 -4.86 -32.11 -50.86
N ARG A 220 -6.17 -32.19 -50.59
CA ARG A 220 -7.00 -33.37 -50.82
C ARG A 220 -8.00 -33.08 -51.93
#